data_AF-A0A8H6BTC5-F1
#
_entry.id   AF-A0A8H6BTC5-F1
#
_cell.length_a   1.000
_cell.length_b   1.000
_cell.length_c   1.000
_cell.angle_alpha   90.00
_cell.angle_beta   90.00
_cell.angle_gamma   90.00
#
_symmetry.space_group_name_H-M   'P 1'
#
loop_
_entity.id
_entity.type
_entity.pdbx_description
1 polymer ?
#
loop_
_entity_poly.entity_id
_entity_poly.type
_entity_poly.pdbx_seq_one_letter_code
_entity_poly.pdbx_strand_id
1 'polypeptide(L)'
;MGEETPNQTHEILFNDFIPLSFRITVAIHFGLILWLILNLLLTNFTSINVLHLLKLSYTPHNYTHLDDLSHNQDTNINTNNNHNHNHNQIESLGEYAAFLPSDPHENDRLIKGIWSNLKFVSIINITCWIIYKSIANISWLTPLFYTLPLVSLFMTIYKLFFKNSYSSPGQIRIFTTIKRIIRGNINSQTMRTNDILISDSLVSYSRVINDLGLVIWNYWFDSNIGYNYKFESMILSIPTWIRIKQCWYEYKLTGKTQHLFNLIKYSTGLGPLLINVLLKRMLLKLSNKKKPVENYYLN
;
A
#
# COMPACT_ATOMS: atom_id res chain seq x y z
N MET A 1 -25.47 -21.48 -48.05
CA MET A 1 -25.37 -20.02 -47.91
C MET A 1 -24.92 -19.78 -46.48
N GLY A 2 -23.61 -19.68 -46.27
CA GLY A 2 -23.02 -19.60 -44.95
C GLY A 2 -23.12 -18.19 -44.40
N GLU A 3 -23.71 -18.04 -43.22
CA GLU A 3 -23.60 -16.81 -42.44
C GLU A 3 -22.18 -16.73 -41.89
N GLU A 4 -21.36 -15.87 -42.49
CA GLU A 4 -20.11 -15.44 -41.89
C GLU A 4 -20.44 -14.64 -40.63
N THR A 5 -20.15 -15.22 -39.47
CA THR A 5 -20.19 -14.49 -38.21
C THR A 5 -19.08 -13.43 -38.22
N PRO A 6 -19.38 -12.17 -37.88
CA PRO A 6 -18.40 -11.09 -37.97
C PRO A 6 -17.26 -11.37 -36.98
N ASN A 7 -16.03 -11.31 -37.50
CA ASN A 7 -14.79 -11.31 -36.73
C ASN A 7 -14.92 -10.33 -35.55
N GLN A 8 -15.13 -10.85 -34.35
CA GLN A 8 -15.00 -10.07 -33.13
C GLN A 8 -13.52 -9.70 -33.00
N THR A 9 -13.19 -8.48 -33.37
CA THR A 9 -11.93 -7.86 -32.97
C THR A 9 -11.91 -7.84 -31.44
N HIS A 10 -11.27 -8.82 -30.83
CA HIS A 10 -10.92 -8.77 -29.42
C HIS A 10 -10.02 -7.54 -29.25
N GLU A 11 -10.57 -6.46 -28.70
CA GLU A 11 -9.75 -5.38 -28.16
C GLU A 11 -8.81 -6.01 -27.14
N ILE A 12 -7.53 -5.99 -27.46
CA ILE A 12 -6.51 -6.53 -26.57
C ILE A 12 -6.48 -5.63 -25.34
N LEU A 13 -7.12 -6.07 -24.26
CA LEU A 13 -7.17 -5.34 -23.03
C LEU A 13 -5.88 -5.60 -22.26
N PHE A 14 -5.38 -4.62 -21.52
CA PHE A 14 -4.22 -4.80 -20.64
C PHE A 14 -4.40 -5.98 -19.65
N ASN A 15 -5.67 -6.30 -19.33
CA ASN A 15 -6.06 -7.46 -18.52
C ASN A 15 -5.64 -8.81 -19.14
N ASP A 16 -5.47 -8.88 -20.45
CA ASP A 16 -5.13 -10.11 -21.18
C ASP A 16 -3.62 -10.41 -21.10
N PHE A 17 -2.81 -9.37 -20.90
CA PHE A 17 -1.36 -9.53 -20.80
C PHE A 17 -0.91 -9.88 -19.39
N ILE A 18 -1.45 -9.21 -18.36
CA ILE A 18 -0.98 -9.27 -16.97
C ILE A 18 -2.10 -9.67 -16.00
N PRO A 19 -2.02 -10.85 -15.35
CA PRO A 19 -2.95 -11.27 -14.31
C PRO A 19 -3.02 -10.25 -13.18
N LEU A 20 -4.18 -10.17 -12.52
CA LEU A 20 -4.46 -9.18 -11.48
C LEU A 20 -3.37 -9.06 -10.41
N SER A 21 -2.89 -10.18 -9.86
CA SER A 21 -1.87 -10.14 -8.80
C SER A 21 -0.51 -9.59 -9.30
N PHE A 22 -0.16 -9.83 -10.57
CA PHE A 22 1.07 -9.27 -11.16
C PHE A 22 0.95 -7.79 -11.49
N ARG A 23 -0.26 -7.25 -11.71
CA ARG A 23 -0.46 -5.80 -11.88
C ARG A 23 -0.07 -5.04 -10.62
N ILE A 24 -0.43 -5.58 -9.45
CA ILE A 24 -0.06 -4.99 -8.16
C ILE A 24 1.46 -5.03 -7.98
N THR A 25 2.11 -6.15 -8.27
CA THR A 25 3.58 -6.24 -8.14
C THR A 25 4.32 -5.34 -9.13
N VAL A 26 3.83 -5.20 -10.36
CA VAL A 26 4.36 -4.26 -11.36
C VAL A 26 4.20 -2.81 -10.90
N ALA A 27 3.03 -2.44 -10.36
CA ALA A 27 2.79 -1.08 -9.84
C ALA A 27 3.74 -0.75 -8.67
N ILE A 28 3.92 -1.68 -7.72
CA ILE A 28 4.90 -1.55 -6.64
C ILE A 28 6.31 -1.40 -7.22
N HIS A 29 6.66 -2.23 -8.21
CA HIS A 29 7.98 -2.21 -8.83
C HIS A 29 8.28 -0.86 -9.50
N PHE A 30 7.34 -0.35 -10.28
CA PHE A 30 7.44 0.96 -10.92
C PHE A 30 7.58 2.07 -9.88
N GLY A 31 6.82 2.02 -8.78
CA GLY A 31 6.95 2.96 -7.67
C GLY A 31 8.34 2.95 -7.03
N LEU A 32 8.95 1.77 -6.83
CA LEU A 32 10.32 1.66 -6.32
C LEU A 32 11.36 2.25 -7.28
N ILE A 33 11.19 2.06 -8.59
CA ILE A 33 12.07 2.65 -9.61
C ILE A 33 11.96 4.17 -9.59
N LEU A 34 10.75 4.71 -9.60
CA LEU A 34 10.53 6.16 -9.51
C LEU A 34 11.14 6.74 -8.22
N TRP A 35 10.97 6.04 -7.11
CA TRP A 35 11.54 6.45 -5.83
C TRP A 35 13.07 6.44 -5.86
N LEU A 36 13.69 5.42 -6.47
CA LEU A 36 15.14 5.37 -6.66
C LEU A 36 15.63 6.53 -7.53
N ILE A 37 15.00 6.75 -8.69
CA ILE A 37 15.36 7.82 -9.63
C ILE A 37 15.26 9.18 -8.94
N LEU A 38 14.17 9.44 -8.22
CA LEU A 38 13.98 10.69 -7.48
C LEU A 38 15.12 10.93 -6.48
N ASN A 39 15.47 9.91 -5.68
CA ASN A 39 16.54 10.03 -4.69
C ASN A 39 17.92 10.21 -5.34
N LEU A 40 18.19 9.53 -6.45
CA LEU A 40 19.42 9.72 -7.22
C LEU A 40 19.51 11.14 -7.79
N LEU A 41 18.42 11.66 -8.35
CA LEU A 41 18.39 13.01 -8.90
C LEU A 41 18.59 14.06 -7.81
N LEU A 42 17.87 13.96 -6.69
CA LEU A 42 17.96 14.93 -5.60
C LEU A 42 19.31 14.89 -4.88
N THR A 43 19.90 13.69 -4.74
CA THR A 43 21.21 13.56 -4.10
C THR A 43 22.32 14.09 -5.00
N ASN A 44 22.30 13.78 -6.30
CA ASN A 44 23.39 14.14 -7.21
C ASN A 44 23.31 15.57 -7.75
N PHE A 45 22.11 16.15 -7.89
CA PHE A 45 21.94 17.46 -8.52
C PHE A 45 21.60 18.61 -7.57
N THR A 46 21.02 18.35 -6.39
CA THR A 46 20.52 19.44 -5.51
C THR A 46 21.01 19.37 -4.07
N SER A 47 21.82 18.37 -3.70
CA SER A 47 22.28 18.11 -2.33
C SER A 47 21.13 18.02 -1.30
N ILE A 48 19.89 17.80 -1.76
CA ILE A 48 18.71 17.77 -0.91
C ILE A 48 18.63 16.39 -0.23
N ASN A 49 18.59 16.39 1.10
CA ASN A 49 18.22 15.19 1.85
C ASN A 49 16.69 15.02 1.85
N VAL A 50 16.23 14.00 1.13
CA VAL A 50 14.79 13.73 0.95
C VAL A 50 14.14 13.31 2.27
N LEU A 51 14.85 12.54 3.10
CA LEU A 51 14.34 12.16 4.42
C LEU A 51 14.24 13.36 5.34
N HIS A 52 15.18 14.30 5.28
CA HIS A 52 15.10 15.54 6.03
C HIS A 52 13.91 16.40 5.59
N LEU A 53 13.74 16.59 4.27
CA LEU A 53 12.63 17.33 3.69
C LEU A 53 11.26 16.76 4.12
N LEU A 54 11.15 15.43 4.12
CA LEU A 54 9.93 14.73 4.52
C LEU A 54 9.76 14.60 6.04
N LYS A 55 10.69 15.15 6.84
CA LYS A 55 10.77 14.95 8.29
C LYS A 55 10.72 13.46 8.67
N LEU A 56 11.47 12.66 7.92
CA LEU A 56 11.76 11.25 8.15
C LEU A 56 13.23 11.00 8.56
N SER A 57 14.09 12.02 8.54
CA SER A 57 15.52 11.88 8.88
C SER A 57 15.74 11.50 10.34
N TYR A 58 16.55 10.48 10.61
CA TYR A 58 16.88 10.06 11.98
C TYR A 58 18.19 10.70 12.46
N THR A 59 18.26 11.08 13.74
CA THR A 59 19.48 11.62 14.35
C THR A 59 19.80 10.88 15.66
N PRO A 60 21.00 10.29 15.82
CA PRO A 60 21.35 9.45 16.97
C PRO A 60 21.62 10.21 18.28
N HIS A 61 21.66 11.54 18.30
CA HIS A 61 22.16 12.29 19.47
C HIS A 61 21.21 12.36 20.68
N ASN A 62 20.00 11.80 20.59
CA ASN A 62 19.13 11.58 21.75
C ASN A 62 19.12 10.13 22.26
N TYR A 63 19.86 9.20 21.61
CA TYR A 63 19.62 7.77 21.80
C TYR A 63 20.88 6.90 21.69
N THR A 64 21.99 7.33 22.31
CA THR A 64 23.23 6.53 22.48
C THR A 64 22.98 5.13 23.06
N HIS A 65 21.85 4.89 23.72
CA HIS A 65 21.42 3.58 24.21
C HIS A 65 21.05 2.53 23.13
N LEU A 66 20.96 2.90 21.84
CA LEU A 66 20.50 2.00 20.77
C LEU A 66 21.59 1.22 20.04
N ASP A 67 22.82 1.76 19.97
CA ASP A 67 23.95 0.96 19.50
C ASP A 67 24.11 -0.28 20.40
N ASP A 68 23.88 -0.11 21.71
CA ASP A 68 23.89 -1.21 22.69
C ASP A 68 22.69 -2.16 22.58
N LEU A 69 21.48 -1.67 22.25
CA LEU A 69 20.26 -2.50 22.18
C LEU A 69 20.19 -3.34 20.89
N SER A 70 20.67 -2.82 19.76
CA SER A 70 20.76 -3.59 18.52
C SER A 70 21.85 -4.68 18.59
N HIS A 71 22.95 -4.42 19.31
CA HIS A 71 23.99 -5.42 19.55
C HIS A 71 23.57 -6.52 20.54
N ASN A 72 22.70 -6.21 21.50
CA ASN A 72 22.23 -7.17 22.51
C ASN A 72 21.01 -7.99 22.09
N GLN A 73 20.39 -7.67 20.94
CA GLN A 73 19.26 -8.43 20.42
C GLN A 73 19.68 -9.80 19.84
N ASP A 74 20.97 -9.96 19.51
CA ASP A 74 21.54 -11.22 19.03
C ASP A 74 21.96 -12.17 20.16
N THR A 75 21.96 -11.72 21.43
CA THR A 75 22.52 -12.51 22.56
C THR A 75 21.51 -13.03 23.58
N ASN A 76 20.23 -12.60 23.58
CA ASN A 76 19.28 -13.04 24.61
C ASN A 76 17.92 -13.50 24.04
N ILE A 77 17.91 -14.72 23.49
CA ILE A 77 16.71 -15.52 23.23
C ILE A 77 16.33 -16.22 24.54
N ASN A 78 15.78 -15.50 25.53
CA ASN A 78 14.98 -16.08 26.63
C ASN A 78 14.50 -14.96 27.56
N THR A 79 13.30 -14.41 27.33
CA THR A 79 12.37 -13.87 28.34
C THR A 79 11.16 -13.20 27.67
N ASN A 80 10.01 -13.87 27.70
CA ASN A 80 8.78 -13.41 27.02
C ASN A 80 8.15 -12.14 27.63
N ASN A 81 8.57 -11.71 28.83
CA ASN A 81 8.04 -10.50 29.48
C ASN A 81 8.83 -9.21 29.14
N ASN A 82 10.09 -9.33 28.67
CA ASN A 82 10.90 -8.18 28.26
C ASN A 82 10.59 -7.69 26.84
N HIS A 83 9.97 -8.53 26.01
CA HIS A 83 9.78 -8.23 24.60
C HIS A 83 8.79 -7.06 24.37
N ASN A 84 7.69 -7.01 25.14
CA ASN A 84 6.70 -5.94 25.04
C ASN A 84 7.22 -4.59 25.55
N HIS A 85 8.06 -4.60 26.59
CA HIS A 85 8.61 -3.36 27.14
C HIS A 85 9.64 -2.73 26.19
N ASN A 86 10.49 -3.56 25.58
CA ASN A 86 11.45 -3.13 24.57
C ASN A 86 10.74 -2.65 23.30
N HIS A 87 9.65 -3.31 22.90
CA HIS A 87 8.88 -2.91 21.72
C HIS A 87 8.24 -1.52 21.87
N ASN A 88 7.61 -1.24 23.00
CA ASN A 88 7.01 0.07 23.28
C ASN A 88 8.06 1.19 23.37
N GLN A 89 9.25 0.88 23.91
CA GLN A 89 10.38 1.82 23.91
C GLN A 89 10.93 2.06 22.50
N ILE A 90 10.99 1.04 21.65
CA ILE A 90 11.46 1.19 20.28
C ILE A 90 10.47 2.03 19.45
N GLU A 91 9.17 1.86 19.66
CA GLU A 91 8.16 2.62 18.92
C GLU A 91 8.13 4.11 19.28
N SER A 92 8.31 4.48 20.56
CA SER A 92 8.33 5.90 20.98
C SER A 92 9.46 6.70 20.32
N LEU A 93 10.55 6.05 19.90
CA LEU A 93 11.66 6.66 19.16
C LEU A 93 11.24 7.18 17.78
N GLY A 94 10.29 6.50 17.14
CA GLY A 94 9.78 6.87 15.82
C GLY A 94 8.63 7.89 15.89
N GLU A 95 8.29 8.39 17.07
CA GLU A 95 7.14 9.30 17.27
C GLU A 95 7.49 10.78 17.16
N TYR A 96 8.76 11.15 17.21
CA TYR A 96 9.20 12.55 17.20
C TYR A 96 10.05 12.90 15.98
N ALA A 97 9.89 14.13 15.49
CA ALA A 97 10.75 14.65 14.45
C ALA A 97 12.19 14.86 14.96
N ALA A 98 13.17 14.71 14.06
CA ALA A 98 14.54 15.11 14.37
C ALA A 98 14.64 16.64 14.46
N PHE A 99 15.27 17.13 15.52
CA PHE A 99 15.55 18.56 15.73
C PHE A 99 16.97 18.96 15.34
N LEU A 100 17.81 17.97 15.03
CA LEU A 100 19.20 18.13 14.64
C LEU A 100 19.35 17.91 13.11
N PRO A 101 20.41 18.46 12.49
CA PRO A 101 20.67 18.25 11.08
C PRO A 101 20.79 16.75 10.76
N SER A 102 20.32 16.37 9.57
CA SER A 102 20.41 15.01 9.07
C SER A 102 21.86 14.59 8.84
N ASP A 103 22.15 13.30 9.03
CA ASP A 103 23.46 12.71 8.71
C ASP A 103 23.78 12.93 7.21
N PRO A 104 24.99 13.43 6.86
CA PRO A 104 25.42 13.64 5.48
C PRO A 104 25.29 12.40 4.57
N HIS A 105 25.47 11.20 5.12
CA HIS A 105 25.42 9.93 4.36
C HIS A 105 24.05 9.25 4.40
N GLU A 106 23.01 9.92 4.91
CA GLU A 106 21.68 9.34 5.04
C GLU A 106 21.05 9.02 3.67
N ASN A 107 21.25 9.89 2.67
CA ASN A 107 20.81 9.65 1.29
C ASN A 107 21.50 8.43 0.66
N ASP A 108 22.81 8.27 0.87
CA ASP A 108 23.57 7.13 0.34
C ASP A 108 23.06 5.80 0.91
N ARG A 109 22.78 5.77 2.21
CA ARG A 109 22.20 4.59 2.87
C ARG A 109 20.79 4.30 2.35
N LEU A 110 19.97 5.34 2.16
CA LEU A 110 18.64 5.19 1.58
C LEU A 110 18.71 4.61 0.17
N ILE A 111 19.54 5.15 -0.72
CA ILE A 111 19.71 4.68 -2.10
C ILE A 111 20.19 3.22 -2.11
N LYS A 112 21.17 2.86 -1.29
CA LYS A 112 21.64 1.47 -1.15
C LYS A 112 20.52 0.53 -0.70
N GLY A 113 19.71 0.96 0.28
CA GLY A 113 18.55 0.22 0.76
C GLY A 113 17.48 0.02 -0.31
N ILE A 114 17.12 1.08 -1.04
CA ILE A 114 16.16 1.03 -2.15
C ILE A 114 16.66 0.07 -3.23
N TRP A 115 17.93 0.19 -3.63
CA TRP A 115 18.53 -0.66 -4.66
C TRP A 115 18.55 -2.14 -4.28
N SER A 116 18.92 -2.45 -3.03
CA SER A 116 18.89 -3.82 -2.50
C SER A 116 17.49 -4.42 -2.53
N ASN A 117 16.48 -3.65 -2.10
CA ASN A 117 15.09 -4.07 -2.14
C ASN A 117 14.57 -4.24 -3.57
N LEU A 118 14.88 -3.29 -4.46
CA LEU A 118 14.49 -3.32 -5.86
C LEU A 118 15.04 -4.58 -6.54
N LYS A 119 16.33 -4.87 -6.39
CA LYS A 119 16.98 -6.08 -6.94
C LYS A 119 16.27 -7.35 -6.51
N PHE A 120 16.00 -7.50 -5.21
CA PHE A 120 15.35 -8.69 -4.67
C PHE A 120 13.93 -8.86 -5.23
N VAL A 121 13.14 -7.77 -5.24
CA VAL A 121 11.77 -7.77 -5.76
C VAL A 121 11.76 -8.03 -7.26
N SER A 122 12.70 -7.47 -8.04
CA SER A 122 12.87 -7.77 -9.47
C SER A 122 13.09 -9.26 -9.70
N ILE A 123 14.06 -9.86 -9.00
CA ILE A 123 14.43 -11.27 -9.19
C ILE A 123 13.22 -12.17 -8.92
N ILE A 124 12.53 -11.96 -7.81
CA ILE A 124 11.35 -12.77 -7.45
C ILE A 124 10.23 -12.60 -8.48
N ASN A 125 9.85 -11.36 -8.79
CA ASN A 125 8.68 -11.11 -9.63
C ASN A 125 8.92 -11.55 -11.08
N ILE A 126 10.14 -11.34 -11.62
CA ILE A 126 10.51 -11.82 -12.95
C ILE A 126 10.55 -13.35 -12.99
N THR A 127 11.14 -13.99 -11.98
CA THR A 127 11.19 -15.46 -11.91
C THR A 127 9.79 -16.06 -11.84
N CYS A 128 8.93 -15.55 -10.95
CA CYS A 128 7.55 -15.99 -10.84
C CYS A 128 6.76 -15.75 -12.14
N TRP A 129 7.01 -14.64 -12.83
CA TRP A 129 6.39 -14.33 -14.12
C TRP A 129 6.77 -15.34 -15.22
N ILE A 130 8.06 -15.64 -15.34
CA ILE A 130 8.57 -16.60 -16.33
C ILE A 130 7.98 -17.99 -16.08
N ILE A 131 7.99 -18.46 -14.82
CA ILE A 131 7.39 -19.76 -14.46
C ILE A 131 5.90 -19.74 -14.77
N TYR A 132 5.18 -18.69 -14.35
CA TYR A 132 3.74 -18.54 -14.59
C TYR A 132 3.37 -18.67 -16.08
N LYS A 133 4.11 -17.99 -16.98
CA LYS A 133 3.89 -18.09 -18.42
C LYS A 133 4.26 -19.46 -18.98
N SER A 134 5.30 -20.11 -18.44
CA SER A 134 5.77 -21.42 -18.91
C SER A 134 4.80 -22.57 -18.58
N ILE A 135 4.05 -22.46 -17.48
CA ILE A 135 3.15 -23.53 -17.02
C ILE A 135 1.69 -23.35 -17.45
N ALA A 136 1.36 -22.26 -18.16
CA ALA A 136 -0.02 -21.86 -18.45
C ALA A 136 -0.87 -22.92 -19.17
N ASN A 137 -0.23 -23.75 -20.01
CA ASN A 137 -0.91 -24.78 -20.80
C ASN A 137 -0.79 -26.20 -20.21
N ILE A 138 -0.31 -26.32 -18.97
CA ILE A 138 0.02 -27.60 -18.34
C ILE A 138 -1.02 -27.91 -17.27
N SER A 139 -1.98 -28.78 -17.59
CA SER A 139 -3.18 -29.04 -16.77
C SER A 139 -2.88 -29.51 -15.33
N TRP A 140 -1.91 -30.41 -15.14
CA TRP A 140 -1.52 -30.88 -13.80
C TRP A 140 -0.84 -29.81 -12.93
N LEU A 141 -0.35 -28.70 -13.53
CA LEU A 141 0.26 -27.57 -12.83
C LEU A 141 -0.73 -26.41 -12.58
N THR A 142 -2.02 -26.60 -12.85
CA THR A 142 -3.08 -25.61 -12.59
C THR A 142 -3.04 -25.04 -11.15
N PRO A 143 -2.84 -25.83 -10.08
CA PRO A 143 -2.72 -25.28 -8.73
C PRO A 143 -1.52 -24.33 -8.57
N LEU A 144 -0.40 -24.67 -9.21
CA LEU A 144 0.80 -23.83 -9.18
C LEU A 144 0.59 -22.52 -9.95
N PHE A 145 -0.13 -22.58 -11.08
CA PHE A 145 -0.50 -21.42 -11.89
C PHE A 145 -1.28 -20.37 -11.10
N TYR A 146 -2.25 -20.80 -10.27
CA TYR A 146 -3.00 -19.89 -9.42
C TYR A 146 -2.24 -19.42 -8.17
N THR A 147 -1.30 -20.20 -7.65
CA THR A 147 -0.57 -19.83 -6.41
C THR A 147 0.63 -18.92 -6.67
N LEU A 148 1.33 -19.06 -7.79
CA LEU A 148 2.53 -18.26 -8.12
C LEU A 148 2.34 -16.74 -8.03
N PRO A 149 1.27 -16.15 -8.60
CA PRO A 149 1.05 -14.70 -8.50
C PRO A 149 0.87 -14.23 -7.05
N LEU A 150 0.24 -15.04 -6.20
CA LEU A 150 0.09 -14.75 -4.78
C LEU A 150 1.42 -14.84 -4.03
N VAL A 151 2.23 -15.86 -4.33
CA VAL A 151 3.56 -16.02 -3.73
C VAL A 151 4.43 -14.82 -4.09
N SER A 152 4.44 -14.40 -5.36
CA SER A 152 5.16 -13.20 -5.82
C SER A 152 4.70 -11.93 -5.08
N LEU A 153 3.38 -11.73 -4.94
CA LEU A 153 2.81 -10.61 -4.21
C LEU A 153 3.17 -10.64 -2.72
N PHE A 154 3.00 -11.79 -2.07
CA PHE A 154 3.32 -12.00 -0.66
C PHE A 154 4.80 -11.74 -0.39
N MET A 155 5.71 -12.30 -1.19
CA MET A 155 7.15 -12.11 -1.02
C MET A 155 7.56 -10.65 -1.24
N THR A 156 6.93 -9.95 -2.19
CA THR A 156 7.13 -8.52 -2.40
C THR A 156 6.72 -7.72 -1.17
N ILE A 157 5.50 -7.93 -0.66
CA ILE A 157 4.98 -7.23 0.52
C ILE A 157 5.83 -7.55 1.76
N TYR A 158 6.13 -8.83 1.98
CA TYR A 158 6.93 -9.28 3.11
C TYR A 158 8.31 -8.62 3.12
N LYS A 159 9.02 -8.61 1.97
CA LYS A 159 10.34 -7.99 1.87
C LYS A 159 10.31 -6.49 2.14
N LEU A 160 9.34 -5.77 1.57
CA LEU A 160 9.29 -4.32 1.61
C LEU A 160 8.80 -3.77 2.96
N PHE A 161 7.84 -4.45 3.58
CA PHE A 161 7.14 -3.91 4.75
C PHE A 161 7.44 -4.65 6.06
N PHE A 162 7.72 -5.96 6.04
CA PHE A 162 7.76 -6.79 7.25
C PHE A 162 9.15 -7.34 7.62
N LYS A 163 9.95 -7.78 6.64
CA LYS A 163 11.23 -8.47 6.89
C LYS A 163 12.23 -7.61 7.70
N ASN A 164 12.15 -6.30 7.56
CA ASN A 164 13.10 -5.37 8.16
C ASN A 164 12.41 -4.27 8.99
N SER A 165 11.19 -4.47 9.52
CA SER A 165 10.42 -3.37 10.13
C SER A 165 11.12 -2.67 11.31
N TYR A 166 12.11 -3.33 11.93
CA TYR A 166 12.86 -2.82 13.08
C TYR A 166 14.39 -2.88 12.91
N SER A 167 14.88 -3.10 11.69
CA SER A 167 16.33 -3.30 11.45
C SER A 167 17.10 -1.98 11.34
N SER A 168 16.41 -0.86 11.14
CA SER A 168 17.04 0.46 11.09
C SER A 168 16.13 1.53 11.70
N PRO A 169 16.71 2.61 12.25
CA PRO A 169 15.93 3.72 12.79
C PRO A 169 14.95 4.37 11.79
N GLY A 170 15.33 4.43 10.50
CA GLY A 170 14.43 4.92 9.45
C GLY A 170 13.21 4.02 9.23
N GLN A 171 13.38 2.69 9.33
CA GLN A 171 12.28 1.73 9.22
C GLN A 171 11.34 1.83 10.41
N ILE A 172 11.88 1.93 11.63
CA ILE A 172 11.10 2.16 12.85
C ILE A 172 10.22 3.40 12.67
N ARG A 173 10.80 4.50 12.18
CA ARG A 173 10.08 5.76 11.97
C ARG A 173 8.99 5.68 10.90
N ILE A 174 9.24 5.01 9.77
CA ILE A 174 8.20 4.82 8.76
C ILE A 174 7.08 3.94 9.34
N PHE A 175 7.42 2.87 10.04
CA PHE A 175 6.43 1.94 10.60
C PHE A 175 5.53 2.63 11.64
N THR A 176 6.11 3.35 12.60
CA THR A 176 5.34 4.10 13.60
C THR A 176 4.47 5.17 12.96
N THR A 177 4.96 5.84 11.91
CA THR A 177 4.20 6.83 11.14
C THR A 177 3.01 6.19 10.42
N ILE A 178 3.21 5.08 9.70
CA ILE A 178 2.12 4.32 9.06
C ILE A 178 1.09 3.86 10.11
N LYS A 179 1.55 3.33 11.25
CA LYS A 179 0.71 2.90 12.37
C LYS A 179 -0.14 4.04 12.91
N ARG A 180 0.43 5.24 13.11
CA ARG A 180 -0.30 6.45 13.53
C ARG A 180 -1.35 6.86 12.51
N ILE A 181 -1.01 6.85 11.22
CA ILE A 181 -1.92 7.21 10.14
C ILE A 181 -3.12 6.26 10.09
N ILE A 182 -2.89 4.94 10.08
CA ILE A 182 -3.95 3.93 10.03
C ILE A 182 -4.82 4.01 11.29
N ARG A 183 -4.23 4.22 12.47
CA ARG A 183 -4.98 4.40 13.72
C ARG A 183 -5.69 5.76 13.80
N GLY A 184 -5.27 6.76 13.04
CA GLY A 184 -5.78 8.13 13.10
C GLY A 184 -5.22 8.98 14.24
N ASN A 185 -4.18 8.49 14.94
CA ASN A 185 -3.51 9.19 16.03
C ASN A 185 -2.40 10.10 15.47
N ILE A 186 -2.81 11.17 14.77
CA ILE A 186 -1.86 12.11 14.16
C ILE A 186 -1.02 12.83 15.23
N ASN A 187 0.30 12.90 15.01
CA ASN A 187 1.18 13.71 15.86
C ASN A 187 1.06 15.18 15.43
N SER A 188 0.16 15.92 16.08
CA SER A 188 -0.13 17.33 15.75
C SER A 188 1.01 18.30 16.08
N GLN A 189 2.05 17.87 16.80
CA GLN A 189 3.10 18.74 17.32
C GLN A 189 4.35 18.74 16.43
N THR A 190 4.93 17.58 16.16
CA THR A 190 6.27 17.48 15.53
C THR A 190 6.24 16.84 14.14
N MET A 191 5.35 15.86 13.91
CA MET A 191 5.29 15.08 12.67
C MET A 191 4.03 15.30 11.82
N ARG A 192 3.21 16.29 12.17
CA ARG A 192 1.92 16.59 11.53
C ARG A 192 1.99 16.61 10.00
N THR A 193 2.96 17.33 9.44
CA THR A 193 3.14 17.45 7.99
C THR A 193 3.40 16.10 7.33
N ASN A 194 4.17 15.23 7.98
CA ASN A 194 4.50 13.91 7.46
C ASN A 194 3.29 12.97 7.51
N ASP A 195 2.59 12.95 8.65
CA ASP A 195 1.37 12.16 8.84
C ASP A 195 0.29 12.56 7.81
N ILE A 196 0.16 13.87 7.52
CA ILE A 196 -0.70 14.39 6.45
C ILE A 196 -0.17 13.94 5.09
N LEU A 197 1.06 14.28 4.70
CA LEU A 197 1.56 13.98 3.36
C LEU A 197 1.38 12.51 2.96
N ILE A 198 1.68 11.58 3.86
CA ILE A 198 1.52 10.14 3.60
C ILE A 198 0.04 9.77 3.50
N SER A 199 -0.83 10.29 4.38
CA SER A 199 -2.26 9.96 4.33
C SER A 199 -2.99 10.59 3.14
N ASP A 200 -2.54 11.73 2.59
CA ASP A 200 -3.06 12.27 1.32
C ASP A 200 -2.58 11.40 0.15
N SER A 201 -1.34 10.93 0.20
CA SER A 201 -0.80 10.02 -0.83
C SER A 201 -1.61 8.71 -0.92
N LEU A 202 -2.17 8.22 0.19
CA LEU A 202 -3.05 7.04 0.19
C LEU A 202 -4.28 7.19 -0.71
N VAL A 203 -4.76 8.41 -0.98
CA VAL A 203 -5.86 8.67 -1.91
C VAL A 203 -5.49 8.21 -3.32
N SER A 204 -4.27 8.54 -3.77
CA SER A 204 -3.74 8.11 -5.06
C SER A 204 -3.55 6.60 -5.16
N TYR A 205 -3.31 5.92 -4.02
CA TYR A 205 -3.17 4.47 -3.95
C TYR A 205 -4.49 3.71 -3.71
N SER A 206 -5.62 4.39 -3.54
CA SER A 206 -6.94 3.76 -3.29
C SER A 206 -7.30 2.67 -4.31
N ARG A 207 -6.96 2.87 -5.59
CA ARG A 207 -7.17 1.88 -6.65
C ARG A 207 -6.30 0.64 -6.48
N VAL A 208 -5.04 0.80 -6.09
CA VAL A 208 -4.13 -0.34 -5.85
C VAL A 208 -4.60 -1.16 -4.65
N ILE A 209 -5.08 -0.50 -3.59
CA ILE A 209 -5.68 -1.18 -2.42
C ILE A 209 -6.97 -1.90 -2.84
N ASN A 210 -7.77 -1.31 -3.71
CA ASN A 210 -8.96 -1.95 -4.26
C ASN A 210 -8.63 -3.19 -5.11
N ASP A 211 -7.58 -3.13 -5.93
CA ASP A 211 -7.10 -4.29 -6.70
C ASP A 211 -6.64 -5.42 -5.78
N LEU A 212 -5.97 -5.10 -4.66
CA LEU A 212 -5.66 -6.09 -3.62
C LEU A 212 -6.94 -6.68 -3.02
N GLY A 213 -7.97 -5.85 -2.78
CA GLY A 213 -9.29 -6.31 -2.34
C GLY A 213 -9.96 -7.25 -3.34
N LEU A 214 -9.82 -6.98 -4.64
CA LEU A 214 -10.32 -7.84 -5.72
C LEU A 214 -9.55 -9.16 -5.79
N VAL A 215 -8.22 -9.15 -5.58
CA VAL A 215 -7.44 -10.38 -5.44
C VAL A 215 -7.98 -11.21 -4.27
N ILE A 216 -8.08 -10.63 -3.08
CA ILE A 216 -8.61 -11.34 -1.89
C ILE A 216 -10.02 -11.88 -2.16
N TRP A 217 -10.88 -11.08 -2.81
CA TRP A 217 -12.23 -11.49 -3.16
C TRP A 217 -12.26 -12.74 -4.04
N ASN A 218 -11.47 -12.76 -5.12
CA ASN A 218 -11.44 -13.87 -6.06
C ASN A 218 -10.89 -15.17 -5.47
N TYR A 219 -10.13 -15.13 -4.37
CA TYR A 219 -9.62 -16.33 -3.70
C TYR A 219 -10.53 -16.83 -2.57
N TRP A 220 -11.32 -15.96 -1.94
CA TRP A 220 -12.18 -16.33 -0.82
C TRP A 220 -13.65 -16.54 -1.19
N PHE A 221 -14.10 -16.00 -2.32
CA PHE A 221 -15.47 -16.16 -2.79
C PHE A 221 -15.50 -16.96 -4.10
N ASP A 222 -16.62 -17.66 -4.33
CA ASP A 222 -16.84 -18.39 -5.57
C ASP A 222 -16.75 -17.47 -6.79
N SER A 223 -16.19 -18.00 -7.88
CA SER A 223 -16.06 -17.30 -9.17
C SER A 223 -17.39 -16.84 -9.75
N ASN A 224 -18.51 -17.45 -9.33
CA ASN A 224 -19.87 -17.07 -9.70
C ASN A 224 -20.36 -15.80 -8.98
N ILE A 225 -19.68 -15.39 -7.91
CA ILE A 225 -20.01 -14.20 -7.13
C ILE A 225 -19.12 -13.04 -7.62
N GLY A 226 -19.70 -12.21 -8.49
CA GLY A 226 -19.03 -11.01 -8.97
C GLY A 226 -18.58 -10.07 -7.83
N TYR A 227 -17.55 -9.27 -8.10
CA TYR A 227 -16.97 -8.37 -7.11
C TYR A 227 -18.01 -7.41 -6.52
N ASN A 228 -18.17 -7.44 -5.20
CA ASN A 228 -19.24 -6.71 -4.54
C ASN A 228 -18.96 -5.20 -4.52
N TYR A 229 -19.79 -4.43 -5.23
CA TYR A 229 -19.66 -2.98 -5.33
C TYR A 229 -19.70 -2.24 -3.99
N LYS A 230 -20.35 -2.81 -2.95
CA LYS A 230 -20.35 -2.23 -1.60
C LYS A 230 -18.99 -2.42 -0.94
N PHE A 231 -18.39 -3.60 -1.11
CA PHE A 231 -17.06 -3.90 -0.59
C PHE A 231 -15.99 -3.05 -1.29
N GLU A 232 -16.06 -2.95 -2.61
CA GLU A 232 -15.23 -2.03 -3.41
C GLU A 232 -15.31 -0.59 -2.87
N SER A 233 -16.53 -0.10 -2.66
CA SER A 233 -16.75 1.27 -2.18
C SER A 233 -16.26 1.48 -0.74
N MET A 234 -16.35 0.45 0.10
CA MET A 234 -15.75 0.47 1.44
C MET A 234 -14.24 0.62 1.35
N ILE A 235 -13.56 -0.16 0.51
CA ILE A 235 -12.10 -0.07 0.32
C ILE A 235 -11.70 1.30 -0.21
N LEU A 236 -12.36 1.77 -1.27
CA LEU A 236 -12.08 3.07 -1.87
C LEU A 236 -12.30 4.25 -0.90
N SER A 237 -13.14 4.07 0.12
CA SER A 237 -13.40 5.08 1.15
C SER A 237 -12.35 5.13 2.27
N ILE A 238 -11.46 4.13 2.38
CA ILE A 238 -10.47 4.04 3.48
C ILE A 238 -9.64 5.32 3.65
N PRO A 239 -9.03 5.91 2.60
CA PRO A 239 -8.23 7.13 2.75
C PRO A 239 -9.04 8.31 3.30
N THR A 240 -10.29 8.45 2.85
CA THR A 240 -11.21 9.51 3.31
C THR A 240 -11.54 9.34 4.80
N TRP A 241 -11.82 8.11 5.23
CA TRP A 241 -12.06 7.82 6.66
C TRP A 241 -10.85 8.08 7.54
N ILE A 242 -9.65 7.73 7.08
CA ILE A 242 -8.40 8.06 7.76
C ILE A 242 -8.31 9.56 7.99
N ARG A 243 -8.58 10.39 6.97
CA ARG A 243 -8.53 11.85 7.07
C ARG A 243 -9.57 12.46 7.98
N ILE A 244 -10.81 11.98 7.92
CA ILE A 244 -11.87 12.43 8.83
C ILE A 244 -11.45 12.15 10.28
N LYS A 245 -10.92 10.95 10.56
CA LYS A 245 -10.45 10.57 11.90
C LYS A 245 -9.27 11.42 12.38
N GLN A 246 -8.28 11.65 11.52
CA GLN A 246 -7.14 12.52 11.84
C GLN A 246 -7.60 13.94 12.16
N CYS A 247 -8.43 14.56 11.32
CA CYS A 247 -8.91 15.92 11.54
C CYS A 247 -9.76 16.04 12.82
N TRP A 248 -10.59 15.04 13.11
CA TRP A 248 -11.37 14.99 14.34
C TRP A 248 -10.47 14.92 15.59
N TYR A 249 -9.44 14.08 15.54
CA TYR A 249 -8.47 13.96 16.62
C TYR A 249 -7.72 15.28 16.87
N GLU A 250 -7.24 15.95 15.81
CA GLU A 250 -6.59 17.27 15.94
C GLU A 250 -7.52 18.33 16.53
N TYR A 251 -8.80 18.35 16.12
CA TYR A 251 -9.79 19.27 16.67
C TYR A 251 -9.98 19.03 18.17
N LYS A 252 -10.14 17.77 18.58
CA LYS A 252 -10.31 17.40 20.00
C LYS A 252 -9.09 17.79 20.85
N LEU A 253 -7.88 17.68 20.31
CA LEU A 253 -6.65 18.04 21.02
C LEU A 253 -6.41 19.55 21.12
N THR A 254 -6.70 20.30 20.06
CA THR A 254 -6.27 21.71 19.94
C THR A 254 -7.40 22.72 20.12
N GLY A 255 -8.66 22.31 19.97
CA GLY A 255 -9.83 23.19 19.96
C GLY A 255 -9.92 24.14 18.75
N LYS A 256 -9.01 24.06 17.78
CA LYS A 256 -8.96 25.02 16.67
C LYS A 256 -9.98 24.68 15.58
N THR A 257 -10.85 25.64 15.25
CA THR A 257 -11.90 25.51 14.22
C THR A 257 -11.36 25.15 12.82
N GLN A 258 -10.11 25.48 12.51
CA GLN A 258 -9.44 25.07 11.26
C GLN A 258 -9.49 23.55 11.04
N HIS A 259 -9.33 22.74 12.09
CA HIS A 259 -9.37 21.28 11.95
C HIS A 259 -10.79 20.78 11.64
N LEU A 260 -11.82 21.50 12.10
CA LEU A 260 -13.21 21.21 11.75
C LEU A 260 -13.50 21.54 10.29
N PHE A 261 -13.02 22.68 9.78
CA PHE A 261 -13.13 23.01 8.36
C PHE A 261 -12.40 21.98 7.49
N ASN A 262 -11.22 21.52 7.92
CA ASN A 262 -10.51 20.44 7.24
C ASN A 262 -11.31 19.13 7.26
N LEU A 263 -11.93 18.77 8.38
CA LEU A 263 -12.79 17.60 8.48
C LEU A 263 -13.93 17.67 7.47
N ILE A 264 -14.63 18.82 7.39
CA ILE A 264 -15.72 19.03 6.42
C ILE A 264 -15.19 18.89 4.99
N LYS A 265 -14.05 19.53 4.69
CA LYS A 265 -13.38 19.42 3.38
C LYS A 265 -13.15 17.97 2.99
N TYR A 266 -12.53 17.16 3.85
CA TYR A 266 -12.24 15.76 3.52
C TYR A 266 -13.50 14.88 3.48
N SER A 267 -14.53 15.18 4.27
CA SER A 267 -15.83 14.50 4.19
C SER A 267 -16.51 14.63 2.83
N THR A 268 -16.26 15.72 2.09
CA THR A 268 -16.80 15.86 0.71
C THR A 268 -16.29 14.78 -0.25
N GLY A 269 -15.15 14.14 0.05
CA GLY A 269 -14.62 12.99 -0.70
C GLY A 269 -15.53 11.75 -0.67
N LEU A 270 -16.47 11.66 0.27
CA LEU A 270 -17.48 10.59 0.29
C LEU A 270 -18.56 10.78 -0.78
N GLY A 271 -18.78 12.00 -1.28
CA GLY A 271 -19.80 12.31 -2.27
C GLY A 271 -19.63 11.53 -3.58
N PRO A 272 -18.47 11.64 -4.27
CA PRO A 272 -18.20 10.86 -5.48
C PRO A 272 -18.31 9.35 -5.28
N LEU A 273 -17.88 8.84 -4.12
CA LEU A 273 -17.99 7.42 -3.78
C LEU A 273 -19.45 6.99 -3.64
N LEU A 274 -20.29 7.79 -2.98
CA LEU A 274 -21.72 7.54 -2.87
C LEU A 274 -22.40 7.52 -4.24
N ILE A 275 -22.06 8.47 -5.12
CA ILE A 275 -22.58 8.50 -6.50
C ILE A 275 -22.19 7.21 -7.23
N ASN A 276 -20.93 6.78 -7.12
CA ASN A 276 -20.45 5.54 -7.73
C ASN A 276 -21.26 4.31 -7.23
N VAL A 277 -21.52 4.21 -5.92
CA VAL A 277 -22.37 3.15 -5.33
C VAL A 277 -23.77 3.17 -5.93
N LEU A 278 -24.40 4.35 -6.03
CA LEU A 278 -25.76 4.50 -6.55
C LEU A 278 -25.84 4.13 -8.03
N LEU A 279 -24.86 4.54 -8.83
CA LEU A 279 -24.76 4.18 -10.25
C LEU A 279 -24.62 2.66 -10.43
N LYS A 280 -23.70 2.02 -9.69
CA LYS A 280 -23.53 0.56 -9.75
C LYS A 280 -24.78 -0.19 -9.33
N ARG A 281 -25.47 0.27 -8.28
CA ARG A 281 -26.76 -0.29 -7.86
C ARG A 281 -27.82 -0.16 -8.96
N MET A 282 -27.88 0.98 -9.64
CA MET A 282 -28.82 1.21 -10.74
C MET A 282 -28.53 0.26 -11.91
N LEU A 283 -27.27 0.16 -12.34
CA LEU A 283 -26.85 -0.73 -13.43
C LEU A 283 -27.17 -2.20 -13.15
N LEU A 284 -26.93 -2.67 -11.92
CA LEU A 284 -27.29 -4.03 -11.52
C LEU A 284 -28.80 -4.29 -11.59
N LYS A 285 -29.62 -3.32 -11.14
CA LYS A 285 -31.09 -3.43 -11.27
C LYS A 285 -31.55 -3.50 -12.73
N LEU A 286 -30.93 -2.72 -13.62
CA LEU A 286 -31.25 -2.74 -15.05
C LEU A 286 -30.83 -4.06 -15.70
N SER A 287 -29.64 -4.57 -15.38
CA SER A 287 -29.17 -5.88 -15.87
C SER A 287 -30.11 -7.01 -15.43
N ASN A 288 -30.55 -7.00 -14.17
CA ASN A 288 -31.49 -8.01 -13.66
C ASN A 288 -32.89 -7.90 -14.25
N LYS A 289 -33.28 -6.73 -14.79
CA LYS A 289 -34.54 -6.54 -15.51
C LYS A 289 -34.48 -6.97 -16.98
N LYS A 290 -33.29 -7.10 -17.58
CA LYS A 290 -33.10 -7.62 -18.96
C LYS A 290 -33.08 -9.15 -19.04
N LYS A 291 -32.53 -9.82 -18.02
CA LYS A 291 -32.50 -11.29 -17.92
C LYS A 291 -33.84 -12.05 -17.84
N PRO A 292 -34.99 -11.50 -17.37
CA PRO A 292 -36.22 -12.27 -17.22
C PRO A 292 -37.00 -12.41 -18.54
N VAL A 293 -36.57 -11.82 -19.66
CA VAL A 293 -37.31 -11.87 -20.94
C VAL A 293 -36.76 -12.94 -21.90
N GLU A 294 -35.48 -13.30 -21.83
CA GLU A 294 -34.88 -14.30 -22.74
C GLU A 294 -35.30 -15.75 -22.42
N ASN A 295 -35.77 -16.04 -21.20
CA ASN A 295 -36.28 -17.38 -20.85
C ASN A 295 -37.73 -17.64 -21.30
N TYR A 296 -38.43 -16.67 -21.92
CA TYR A 296 -39.80 -16.84 -22.39
C TYR A 296 -39.93 -17.12 -23.90
N TYR A 297 -38.82 -17.19 -24.64
CA TYR A 297 -38.82 -17.43 -26.09
C TYR A 297 -38.09 -18.72 -26.54
N LEU A 298 -37.83 -19.65 -25.62
CA LEU A 298 -37.20 -20.95 -25.92
C LEU A 298 -37.97 -22.13 -25.28
N ASN A 299 -39.30 -22.12 -25.37
CA ASN A 299 -40.14 -23.33 -25.24
C ASN A 299 -41.03 -23.47 -26.48
#